data_AF-A0A9J6FUJ5-F1
#
_entry.id   AF-A0A9J6FUJ5-F1
#
_cell.length_a   1.000
_cell.length_b   1.000
_cell.length_c   1.000
_cell.angle_alpha   90.00
_cell.angle_beta   90.00
_cell.angle_gamma   90.00
#
_symmetry.space_group_name_H-M   'P 1'
#
loop_
_entity.id
_entity.type
_entity.pdbx_description
1 polymer ?
#
loop_
_entity_poly.entity_id
_entity_poly.type
_entity_poly.pdbx_seq_one_letter_code
_entity_poly.pdbx_strand_id
1 'polypeptide(L)'
;MFIALLTKQTETYAQELQRQNWRNFGDQLQGTLHTKRTWHLLHSLLDPTNTRRHSDHKIQRLSKKSDLPSQCLLESIQHHFFGHPRSYPPLPVSHYTGSPNEDLDAPFTLTELTAVFARLTRNTTPGKDNITYRVLRNLDEETLQELLTLFNAHWQAGTLPAD
;
A
#
# COMPACT_ATOMS: atom_id res chain seq x y z
N MET A 1 -7.90 46.27 -41.25
CA MET A 1 -8.75 46.64 -40.09
C MET A 1 -9.72 45.52 -39.69
N PHE A 2 -10.35 44.81 -40.63
CA PHE A 2 -11.29 43.70 -40.36
C PHE A 2 -10.69 42.49 -39.61
N ILE A 3 -9.47 42.07 -39.97
CA ILE A 3 -8.79 40.92 -39.34
C ILE A 3 -8.52 41.17 -37.84
N ALA A 4 -8.12 42.39 -37.47
CA ALA A 4 -7.86 42.76 -36.08
C ALA A 4 -9.13 42.77 -35.21
N LEU A 5 -10.28 43.06 -35.81
CA LEU A 5 -11.57 43.02 -35.12
C LEU A 5 -12.01 41.57 -34.89
N LEU A 6 -11.80 40.71 -35.89
CA LEU A 6 -12.11 39.28 -35.81
C LEU A 6 -11.23 38.55 -34.77
N THR A 7 -9.92 38.84 -34.72
CA THR A 7 -9.02 38.25 -33.72
C THR A 7 -9.41 38.67 -32.31
N LYS A 8 -9.75 39.94 -32.11
CA LYS A 8 -10.22 40.46 -30.82
C LYS A 8 -11.53 39.79 -30.37
N GLN A 9 -12.47 39.60 -31.28
CA GLN A 9 -13.71 38.88 -30.99
C GLN A 9 -13.45 37.40 -30.64
N THR A 10 -12.57 36.75 -31.38
CA THR A 10 -12.18 35.34 -31.15
C THR A 10 -11.53 35.18 -29.78
N GLU A 11 -10.64 36.10 -29.40
CA GLU A 11 -9.97 36.08 -28.10
C GLU A 11 -10.96 36.32 -26.96
N THR A 12 -11.88 37.28 -27.12
CA THR A 12 -12.94 37.56 -26.13
C THR A 12 -13.82 36.33 -25.94
N TYR A 13 -14.22 35.68 -27.04
CA TYR A 13 -15.01 34.45 -27.00
C TYR A 13 -14.25 33.29 -26.36
N ALA A 14 -12.97 33.11 -26.69
CA ALA A 14 -12.14 32.06 -26.11
C ALA A 14 -11.98 32.23 -24.58
N GLN A 15 -11.81 33.46 -24.11
CA GLN A 15 -11.75 33.76 -22.68
C GLN A 15 -13.08 33.48 -21.98
N GLU A 16 -14.21 33.87 -22.60
CA GLU A 16 -15.53 33.61 -22.04
C GLU A 16 -15.82 32.10 -21.97
N LEU A 17 -15.50 31.37 -23.04
CA LEU A 17 -15.62 29.91 -23.08
C LEU A 17 -14.75 29.23 -22.02
N GLN A 18 -13.52 29.69 -21.80
CA GLN A 18 -12.65 29.18 -20.74
C GLN A 18 -13.26 29.38 -19.34
N ARG A 19 -13.84 30.56 -19.07
CA ARG A 19 -14.52 30.83 -17.79
C ARG A 19 -15.74 29.94 -17.58
N GLN A 20 -16.55 29.75 -18.62
CA GLN A 20 -17.72 28.88 -18.57
C GLN A 20 -17.32 27.41 -18.33
N ASN A 21 -16.31 26.92 -19.06
CA ASN A 21 -15.77 25.58 -18.86
C ASN A 21 -15.24 25.39 -17.44
N TRP A 22 -14.55 26.37 -16.88
CA TRP A 22 -14.05 26.30 -15.50
C TRP A 22 -15.18 26.26 -14.46
N ARG A 23 -16.24 27.05 -14.65
CA ARG A 23 -17.43 27.03 -13.77
C ARG A 23 -18.14 25.67 -13.82
N ASN A 24 -18.46 25.19 -15.02
CA ASN A 24 -19.10 23.89 -15.21
C ASN A 24 -18.27 22.75 -14.61
N PHE A 25 -16.94 22.82 -14.78
CA PHE A 25 -16.03 21.87 -14.17
C PHE A 25 -16.04 21.95 -12.63
N GLY A 26 -16.08 23.16 -12.05
CA GLY A 26 -16.23 23.36 -10.61
C GLY A 26 -17.53 22.77 -10.06
N ASP A 27 -18.64 22.95 -10.78
CA ASP A 27 -19.95 22.38 -10.40
C ASP A 27 -19.93 20.84 -10.44
N GLN A 28 -19.24 20.24 -11.41
CA GLN A 28 -19.06 18.79 -11.47
C GLN A 28 -18.24 18.20 -10.31
N LEU A 29 -17.42 19.01 -9.64
CA LEU A 29 -16.64 18.59 -8.47
C LEU A 29 -17.43 18.72 -7.16
N GLN A 30 -18.53 19.49 -7.15
CA GLN A 30 -19.40 19.61 -5.99
C GLN A 30 -20.07 18.26 -5.70
N GLY A 31 -19.97 17.80 -4.46
CA GLY A 31 -20.49 16.49 -4.05
C GLY A 31 -19.56 15.31 -4.31
N THR A 32 -18.48 15.45 -5.10
CA THR A 32 -17.50 14.37 -5.35
C THR A 32 -16.21 14.51 -4.53
N LEU A 33 -16.19 15.40 -3.53
CA LEU A 33 -15.03 15.65 -2.66
C LEU A 33 -14.58 14.41 -1.87
N HIS A 34 -15.44 13.41 -1.68
CA HIS A 34 -15.05 12.14 -1.07
C HIS A 34 -14.34 11.18 -2.04
N THR A 35 -14.25 11.52 -3.33
CA THR A 35 -13.68 10.65 -4.35
C THR A 35 -12.18 10.87 -4.50
N LYS A 36 -11.46 9.77 -4.74
CA LYS A 36 -10.01 9.78 -5.01
C LYS A 36 -9.63 10.70 -6.17
N ARG A 37 -10.49 10.81 -7.19
CA ARG A 37 -10.24 11.59 -8.40
C ARG A 37 -10.20 13.10 -8.11
N THR A 38 -11.17 13.62 -7.36
CA THR A 38 -11.21 15.04 -6.98
C THR A 38 -10.03 15.41 -6.08
N TRP A 39 -9.67 14.57 -5.12
CA TRP A 39 -8.48 14.78 -4.29
C TRP A 39 -7.19 14.78 -5.11
N HIS A 40 -7.01 13.83 -6.03
CA HIS A 40 -5.83 13.79 -6.88
C HIS A 40 -5.69 15.07 -7.73
N LEU A 41 -6.82 15.60 -8.20
CA LEU A 41 -6.84 16.85 -8.96
C LEU A 41 -6.51 18.07 -8.09
N LEU A 42 -7.09 18.18 -6.90
CA LEU A 42 -6.75 19.24 -5.94
C LEU A 42 -5.27 19.22 -5.59
N HIS A 43 -4.70 18.04 -5.32
CA HIS A 43 -3.27 17.88 -5.08
C HIS A 43 -2.44 18.30 -6.29
N SER A 44 -2.88 18.02 -7.52
CA SER A 44 -2.17 18.46 -8.73
C SER A 44 -2.22 19.97 -8.97
N LEU A 45 -3.23 20.68 -8.45
CA LEU A 45 -3.32 22.14 -8.50
C LEU A 45 -2.46 22.80 -7.43
N LEU A 46 -2.39 22.21 -6.24
CA LEU A 46 -1.57 22.71 -5.12
C LEU A 46 -0.08 22.42 -5.33
N ASP A 47 0.25 21.23 -5.80
CA ASP A 47 1.61 20.84 -6.15
C ASP A 47 1.61 20.03 -7.46
N PRO A 48 1.81 20.69 -8.61
CA PRO A 48 1.88 20.00 -9.90
C PRO A 48 3.08 19.05 -10.00
N THR A 49 4.06 19.16 -9.10
CA THR A 49 5.24 18.31 -9.06
C THR A 49 5.04 17.02 -8.26
N ASN A 50 3.96 16.91 -7.48
CA ASN A 50 3.60 15.70 -6.74
C ASN A 50 2.66 14.81 -7.56
N THR A 51 3.07 14.52 -8.78
CA THR A 51 2.42 13.52 -9.62
C THR A 51 3.37 12.35 -9.81
N ARG A 52 2.79 11.15 -10.01
CA ARG A 52 3.55 9.93 -10.31
C ARG A 52 4.56 10.16 -11.44
N ARG A 53 4.17 10.89 -12.48
CA ARG A 53 5.02 11.21 -13.64
C ARG A 53 6.26 12.04 -13.26
N HIS A 54 6.11 12.99 -12.34
CA HIS A 54 7.23 13.79 -11.84
C HIS A 54 8.16 12.97 -10.94
N SER A 55 7.61 12.09 -10.09
CA SER A 55 8.39 11.14 -9.31
C SER A 55 9.16 10.16 -10.20
N ASP A 56 8.52 9.62 -11.24
CA ASP A 56 9.14 8.74 -12.22
C ASP A 56 10.28 9.47 -12.96
N HIS A 57 10.09 10.73 -13.34
CA HIS A 57 11.15 11.55 -13.92
C HIS A 57 12.29 11.83 -12.94
N LYS A 58 12.02 12.04 -11.64
CA LYS A 58 13.05 12.19 -10.61
C LYS A 58 13.85 10.89 -10.48
N ILE A 59 13.18 9.73 -10.41
CA ILE A 59 13.81 8.41 -10.35
C ILE A 59 14.66 8.16 -11.60
N GLN A 60 14.13 8.43 -12.80
CA GLN A 60 14.88 8.29 -14.06
C GLN A 60 16.07 9.24 -14.16
N ARG A 61 15.96 10.46 -13.60
CA ARG A 61 17.09 11.39 -13.52
C ARG A 61 18.16 10.88 -12.55
N LEU A 62 17.76 10.32 -11.41
CA LEU A 62 18.68 9.74 -10.44
C LEU A 62 19.39 8.51 -11.04
N SER A 63 18.65 7.64 -11.72
CA SER A 63 19.22 6.46 -12.39
C SER A 63 20.15 6.81 -13.55
N LYS A 64 19.89 7.94 -14.26
CA LYS A 64 20.78 8.42 -15.33
C LYS A 64 21.98 9.22 -14.82
N LYS A 65 21.88 9.82 -13.63
CA LYS A 65 22.98 10.54 -12.98
C LYS A 65 23.95 9.61 -12.26
N SER A 66 23.50 8.44 -11.86
CA SER A 66 24.39 7.39 -11.39
C SER A 66 25.07 6.75 -12.60
N ASP A 67 26.40 6.80 -12.66
CA ASP A 67 27.20 6.04 -13.62
C ASP A 67 27.16 4.51 -13.37
N LEU A 68 26.39 4.08 -12.37
CA LEU A 68 26.23 2.69 -11.96
C LEU A 68 25.06 2.02 -12.71
N PRO A 69 25.20 0.73 -13.07
CA PRO A 69 24.06 -0.08 -13.50
C PRO A 69 22.96 -0.10 -12.44
N SER A 70 21.69 -0.20 -12.85
CA SER A 70 20.53 -0.12 -11.95
C SER A 70 20.59 -1.10 -10.77
N GLN A 71 21.17 -2.28 -10.98
CA GLN A 71 21.38 -3.30 -9.95
C GLN A 71 22.35 -2.83 -8.85
N CYS A 72 23.50 -2.26 -9.24
CA CYS A 72 24.51 -1.75 -8.31
C CYS A 72 24.03 -0.50 -7.57
N LEU A 73 23.16 0.32 -8.20
CA LEU A 73 22.51 1.44 -7.53
C LEU A 73 21.56 0.94 -6.43
N LEU A 74 20.76 -0.08 -6.71
CA LEU A 74 19.88 -0.67 -5.69
C LEU A 74 20.67 -1.28 -4.54
N GLU A 75 21.76 -1.98 -4.83
CA GLU A 75 22.67 -2.53 -3.81
C GLU A 75 23.32 -1.42 -2.97
N SER A 76 23.73 -0.31 -3.57
CA SER A 76 24.33 0.82 -2.82
C SER A 76 23.31 1.56 -1.96
N ILE A 77 22.06 1.73 -2.43
CA ILE A 77 20.95 2.25 -1.62
C ILE A 77 20.65 1.30 -0.46
N GLN A 78 20.55 0.00 -0.75
CA GLN A 78 20.31 -1.01 0.27
C GLN A 78 21.42 -0.99 1.32
N HIS A 79 22.67 -0.91 0.90
CA HIS A 79 23.82 -0.78 1.81
C HIS A 79 23.80 0.53 2.61
N HIS A 80 23.37 1.65 2.01
CA HIS A 80 23.31 2.93 2.71
C HIS A 80 22.26 2.96 3.83
N PHE A 81 21.07 2.39 3.59
CA PHE A 81 19.98 2.41 4.56
C PHE A 81 20.00 1.24 5.55
N PHE A 82 20.41 0.05 5.09
CA PHE A 82 20.35 -1.19 5.86
C PHE A 82 21.72 -1.79 6.19
N GLY A 83 22.82 -1.13 5.81
CA GLY A 83 24.17 -1.68 6.00
C GLY A 83 24.41 -2.95 5.17
N HIS A 84 25.55 -3.61 5.41
CA HIS A 84 25.81 -4.92 4.83
C HIS A 84 24.99 -5.99 5.58
N PRO A 85 24.21 -6.85 4.89
CA PRO A 85 23.39 -7.90 5.52
C PRO A 85 24.19 -8.91 6.35
N ARG A 86 25.53 -8.93 6.23
CA ARG A 86 26.44 -9.81 6.98
C ARG A 86 27.10 -9.19 8.21
N SER A 87 26.95 -7.89 8.46
CA SER A 87 27.74 -7.20 9.50
C SER A 87 26.99 -6.92 10.79
N TYR A 88 25.74 -7.37 10.93
CA TYR A 88 25.04 -7.28 12.19
C TYR A 88 25.61 -8.34 13.14
N PRO A 89 26.24 -7.95 14.26
CA PRO A 89 26.45 -8.90 15.34
C PRO A 89 25.07 -9.47 15.71
N PRO A 90 24.95 -10.78 16.00
CA PRO A 90 23.69 -11.33 16.48
C PRO A 90 23.22 -10.45 17.64
N LEU A 91 22.04 -9.85 17.48
CA LEU A 91 21.46 -9.04 18.54
C LEU A 91 21.46 -9.90 19.81
N PRO A 92 21.91 -9.38 20.96
CA PRO A 92 21.82 -10.12 22.20
C PRO A 92 20.36 -10.54 22.38
N VAL A 93 20.15 -11.83 22.61
CA VAL A 93 18.81 -12.39 22.84
C VAL A 93 18.28 -11.71 24.10
N SER A 94 17.46 -10.67 23.91
CA SER A 94 16.85 -9.94 25.02
C SER A 94 15.69 -10.79 25.50
N HIS A 95 15.81 -11.32 26.72
CA HIS A 95 14.70 -12.01 27.36
C HIS A 95 13.60 -11.00 27.67
N TYR A 96 12.35 -11.39 27.45
CA TYR A 96 11.19 -10.56 27.79
C TYR A 96 11.23 -10.17 29.28
N THR A 97 11.25 -8.87 29.57
CA THR A 97 11.32 -8.31 30.92
C THR A 97 9.97 -7.85 31.46
N GLY A 98 8.89 -7.97 30.67
CA GLY A 98 7.55 -7.59 31.09
C GLY A 98 6.92 -8.61 32.04
N SER A 99 5.80 -8.24 32.64
CA SER A 99 4.99 -9.15 33.44
C SER A 99 4.34 -10.22 32.55
N PRO A 100 4.23 -11.48 33.01
CA PRO A 100 3.50 -12.52 32.29
C PRO A 100 2.04 -12.10 32.09
N ASN A 101 1.45 -12.51 30.96
CA ASN A 101 0.07 -12.20 30.62
C ASN A 101 -0.65 -13.49 30.24
N GLU A 102 -1.23 -14.14 31.25
CA GLU A 102 -1.88 -15.45 31.11
C GLU A 102 -2.99 -15.45 30.04
N ASP A 103 -3.69 -14.32 29.84
CA ASP A 103 -4.74 -14.20 28.83
C ASP A 103 -4.19 -14.26 27.39
N LEU A 104 -2.99 -13.70 27.16
CA LEU A 104 -2.34 -13.72 25.84
C LEU A 104 -1.42 -14.92 25.64
N ASP A 105 -0.94 -15.50 26.73
CA ASP A 105 -0.04 -16.66 26.73
C ASP A 105 -0.82 -17.99 26.61
N ALA A 106 -2.15 -17.95 26.80
CA ALA A 106 -3.04 -19.09 26.66
C ALA A 106 -3.04 -19.68 25.23
N PRO A 107 -3.27 -20.99 25.08
CA PRO A 107 -3.45 -21.61 23.76
C PRO A 107 -4.73 -21.08 23.08
N PHE A 108 -4.67 -20.98 21.76
CA PHE A 108 -5.80 -20.55 20.93
C PHE A 108 -6.99 -21.50 21.08
N THR A 109 -8.19 -20.93 21.00
CA THR A 109 -9.46 -21.66 21.07
C THR A 109 -10.15 -21.76 19.71
N LEU A 110 -11.02 -22.76 19.55
CA LEU A 110 -11.82 -22.92 18.33
C LEU A 110 -12.77 -21.73 18.10
N THR A 111 -13.30 -21.16 19.18
CA THR A 111 -14.16 -19.98 19.13
C THR A 111 -13.44 -18.76 18.56
N GLU A 112 -12.17 -18.54 18.94
CA GLU A 112 -11.36 -17.47 18.38
C GLU A 112 -11.08 -17.70 16.90
N LEU A 113 -10.69 -18.91 16.53
CA LEU A 113 -10.39 -19.29 15.15
C LEU A 113 -11.61 -19.10 14.23
N THR A 114 -12.77 -19.57 14.65
CA THR A 114 -14.04 -19.42 13.91
C THR A 114 -14.50 -17.97 13.83
N ALA A 115 -14.34 -17.18 14.91
CA ALA A 115 -14.64 -15.76 14.91
C ALA A 115 -13.76 -14.97 13.94
N VAL A 116 -12.47 -15.34 13.83
CA VAL A 116 -11.55 -14.75 12.85
C VAL A 116 -11.97 -15.09 11.43
N PHE A 117 -12.26 -16.36 11.12
CA PHE A 117 -12.70 -16.76 9.78
C PHE A 117 -14.04 -16.13 9.37
N ALA A 118 -14.95 -15.90 10.31
CA ALA A 118 -16.20 -15.18 10.06
C ALA A 118 -15.96 -13.70 9.68
N ARG A 119 -14.91 -13.06 10.24
CA ARG A 119 -14.54 -11.66 9.97
C ARG A 119 -13.73 -11.48 8.68
N LEU A 120 -13.20 -12.56 8.09
CA LEU A 120 -12.49 -12.50 6.81
C LEU A 120 -13.46 -12.14 5.67
N THR A 121 -13.46 -10.87 5.30
CA THR A 121 -14.27 -10.31 4.20
C THR A 121 -13.46 -10.02 2.95
N ARG A 122 -12.14 -9.86 3.08
CA ARG A 122 -11.26 -9.42 2.00
C ARG A 122 -10.76 -10.62 1.22
N ASN A 123 -10.96 -10.63 -0.09
CA ASN A 123 -10.41 -11.67 -0.97
C ASN A 123 -9.01 -11.21 -1.41
N THR A 124 -7.99 -11.47 -0.59
CA THR A 124 -6.60 -11.11 -0.92
C THR A 124 -5.96 -12.17 -1.82
N THR A 125 -4.90 -11.79 -2.52
CA THR A 125 -4.06 -12.73 -3.25
C THR A 125 -3.52 -13.79 -2.27
N PRO A 126 -3.61 -15.08 -2.61
CA PRO A 126 -3.08 -16.15 -1.76
C PRO A 126 -1.56 -16.06 -1.60
N GLY A 127 -1.05 -16.69 -0.54
CA GLY A 127 0.38 -16.78 -0.26
C GLY A 127 1.11 -17.78 -1.18
N LYS A 128 2.35 -18.13 -0.83
CA LYS A 128 3.16 -19.14 -1.53
C LYS A 128 2.51 -20.53 -1.53
N ASP A 129 1.71 -20.81 -0.51
CA ASP A 129 0.89 -22.01 -0.33
C ASP A 129 -0.31 -22.09 -1.27
N ASN A 130 -0.63 -21.00 -2.00
CA ASN A 130 -1.82 -20.87 -2.84
C ASN A 130 -3.16 -21.08 -2.11
N ILE A 131 -3.18 -21.00 -0.78
CA ILE A 131 -4.40 -21.15 0.01
C ILE A 131 -5.13 -19.81 0.06
N THR A 132 -6.38 -19.79 -0.42
CA THR A 132 -7.21 -18.59 -0.40
C THR A 132 -8.06 -18.52 0.87
N TYR A 133 -8.40 -17.32 1.32
CA TYR A 133 -9.32 -17.13 2.44
C TYR A 133 -10.71 -17.74 2.21
N ARG A 134 -11.10 -17.95 0.94
CA ARG A 134 -12.33 -18.67 0.61
C ARG A 134 -12.25 -20.14 1.03
N VAL A 135 -11.10 -20.79 0.88
CA VAL A 135 -10.91 -22.18 1.31
C VAL A 135 -11.01 -22.26 2.84
N LEU A 136 -10.28 -21.40 3.55
CA LEU A 136 -10.28 -21.37 5.02
C LEU A 136 -11.68 -21.15 5.62
N ARG A 137 -12.52 -20.36 4.95
CA ARG A 137 -13.90 -20.10 5.40
C ARG A 137 -14.85 -21.28 5.20
N ASN A 138 -14.54 -22.19 4.28
CA ASN A 138 -15.39 -23.34 3.94
C ASN A 138 -14.80 -24.67 4.44
N LEU A 139 -13.83 -24.63 5.36
CA LEU A 139 -13.32 -25.82 6.01
C LEU A 139 -14.41 -26.43 6.90
N ASP A 140 -14.45 -27.76 6.92
CA ASP A 140 -15.22 -28.54 7.87
C ASP A 140 -14.63 -28.42 9.29
N GLU A 141 -15.45 -28.76 10.28
CA GLU A 141 -15.11 -28.61 11.70
C GLU A 141 -13.95 -29.52 12.12
N GLU A 142 -13.82 -30.71 11.53
CA GLU A 142 -12.73 -31.64 11.80
C GLU A 142 -11.39 -31.04 11.33
N THR A 143 -11.32 -30.55 10.10
CA THR A 143 -10.12 -29.89 9.57
C THR A 143 -9.77 -28.61 10.35
N LEU A 144 -10.75 -27.86 10.85
CA LEU A 144 -10.51 -26.71 11.72
C LEU A 144 -9.89 -27.10 13.06
N GLN A 145 -10.29 -28.24 13.62
CA GLN A 145 -9.74 -28.77 14.86
C GLN A 145 -8.27 -29.23 14.67
N GLU A 146 -7.96 -29.85 13.53
CA GLU A 146 -6.59 -30.22 13.17
C GLU A 146 -5.69 -28.98 13.02
N LEU A 147 -6.19 -27.94 12.33
CA LEU A 147 -5.48 -26.69 12.15
C LEU A 147 -5.20 -26.00 13.50
N LEU A 148 -6.18 -25.98 14.39
CA LEU A 148 -6.03 -25.44 15.74
C LEU A 148 -4.95 -26.19 16.53
N THR A 149 -4.94 -27.51 16.41
CA THR A 149 -3.94 -28.37 17.07
C THR A 149 -2.54 -28.06 16.58
N LEU A 150 -2.37 -27.88 15.25
CA LEU A 150 -1.10 -27.50 14.65
C LEU A 150 -0.61 -26.13 15.13
N PHE A 151 -1.49 -25.12 15.17
CA PHE A 151 -1.12 -23.79 15.65
C PHE A 151 -0.72 -23.80 17.12
N ASN A 152 -1.48 -24.49 17.97
CA ASN A 152 -1.16 -24.60 19.38
C ASN A 152 0.13 -25.39 19.65
N ALA A 153 0.43 -26.40 18.84
CA ALA A 153 1.69 -27.14 18.94
C ALA A 153 2.90 -26.22 18.68
N HIS A 154 2.84 -25.39 17.64
CA HIS A 154 3.91 -24.43 17.34
C HIS A 154 3.99 -23.28 18.35
N TRP A 155 2.84 -22.79 18.83
CA TRP A 155 2.75 -21.77 19.88
C TRP A 155 3.47 -22.21 21.16
N GLN A 156 3.13 -23.41 21.66
CA GLN A 156 3.72 -23.97 22.88
C GLN A 156 5.23 -24.26 22.71
N ALA A 157 5.63 -24.69 21.52
CA ALA A 157 7.04 -24.96 21.21
C ALA A 157 7.86 -23.67 20.98
N GLY A 158 7.23 -22.51 20.80
CA GLY A 158 7.90 -21.27 20.40
C GLY A 158 8.57 -21.39 19.02
N THR A 159 8.01 -22.20 18.13
CA THR A 159 8.55 -22.46 16.79
C THR A 159 7.62 -21.93 15.71
N LEU A 160 8.13 -21.79 14.49
CA LEU A 160 7.33 -21.46 13.31
C LEU A 160 7.17 -22.70 12.42
N PRO A 161 6.02 -22.87 11.74
CA PRO A 161 5.87 -23.88 10.70
C PRO A 161 6.84 -23.62 9.55
N ALA A 162 7.30 -24.68 8.88
CA ALA A 162 8.23 -24.58 7.76
C ALA A 162 7.56 -23.96 6.52
N ASP A 163 8.36 -23.26 5.72
CA ASP A 163 7.97 -22.54 4.47
C ASP A 163 7.67 -23.43 3.25
#